data_AF-A0A969L7L3-F1
#
_entry.id   AF-A0A969L7L3-F1
#
_cell.length_a   1.000
_cell.length_b   1.000
_cell.length_c   1.000
_cell.angle_alpha   90.00
_cell.angle_beta   90.00
_cell.angle_gamma   90.00
#
_symmetry.space_group_name_H-M   'P 1'
#
loop_
_entity.id
_entity.type
_entity.pdbx_description
1 polymer ?
#
loop_
_entity_poly.entity_id
_entity_poly.type
_entity_poly.pdbx_seq_one_letter_code
_entity_poly.pdbx_strand_id
1 'polypeptide(L)'
;MVGLITSRIQTLLSDLRKGRSLVLEKNHVVILGWSSKIFSIINELVKANSNQDRSCIVILANKDKVEMQDEINEKVDNRGKTKIICRTGDPIDLNDLEIVNHHHARSIILVSSDNDKSDAENIKGILAIVNHPNRREELYHIVAEIKTSNNREVANIIGGDELTLAISSEIIARIAVQTCLHAGLSAVYNKLLDFDHVDIYFNEVPFFYYREFKQILMAYEEITPIGIQRLNGIVLINPRMNTKIKEGDKIIFIAEDDDVLPPADLSPKPIEYPYLNQGKAQVKDLPRRILILGWNRQGPTIIREMDNYVVKGSQVCIVATEVESITEEVKFIEPIYNLNISYHYGDITNRRILNQMQVQEFNHVMILSYSDRMTVQEADAHTLVTLMHLRDIKHQKQGSFTIISEMLDIKNQILAEVARPDDFIISDHIISLIVSQLAEKKELNFVFEELFDSHGSEFYLKPVSLYINHLHNVNFYTVMEAASLRQEVAIGYRRNCDGGDSKKGNGVVLNPPKSELITFAQEDKIIVLAENSS
;
A
#
# COMPACT_ATOMS: atom_id res chain seq x y z
N MET A 1 -11.93 25.41 -52.36
CA MET A 1 -12.02 24.07 -51.74
C MET A 1 -10.66 23.52 -51.33
N VAL A 2 -9.61 23.58 -52.19
CA VAL A 2 -8.24 23.14 -51.87
C VAL A 2 -7.63 23.86 -50.66
N GLY A 3 -7.79 25.18 -50.52
CA GLY A 3 -7.24 25.94 -49.37
C GLY A 3 -7.81 25.58 -48.00
N LEU A 4 -9.07 25.13 -47.93
CA LEU A 4 -9.71 24.64 -46.69
C LEU A 4 -9.14 23.28 -46.27
N ILE A 5 -8.84 22.41 -47.23
CA ILE A 5 -8.23 21.10 -46.98
C ILE A 5 -6.79 21.28 -46.50
N THR A 6 -6.00 22.15 -47.14
CA THR A 6 -4.62 22.43 -46.73
C THR A 6 -4.55 23.02 -45.32
N SER A 7 -5.45 23.94 -44.99
CA SER A 7 -5.54 24.50 -43.63
C SER A 7 -5.90 23.43 -42.60
N ARG A 8 -6.90 22.56 -42.87
CA ARG A 8 -7.22 21.43 -41.97
C ARG A 8 -6.04 20.48 -41.77
N ILE A 9 -5.30 20.15 -42.84
CA ILE A 9 -4.12 19.28 -42.75
C ILE A 9 -3.01 19.94 -41.93
N GLN A 10 -2.79 21.24 -42.10
CA GLN A 10 -1.81 21.99 -41.28
C GLN A 10 -2.21 22.04 -39.81
N THR A 11 -3.49 22.25 -39.50
CA THR A 11 -4.01 22.18 -38.13
C THR A 11 -3.83 20.78 -37.54
N LEU A 12 -4.22 19.73 -38.27
CA LEU A 12 -4.00 18.33 -37.86
C LEU A 12 -2.52 18.02 -37.60
N LEU A 13 -1.61 18.47 -38.48
CA LEU A 13 -0.17 18.30 -38.31
C LEU A 13 0.36 19.09 -37.10
N SER A 14 -0.16 20.29 -36.86
CA SER A 14 0.16 21.09 -35.67
C SER A 14 -0.33 20.38 -34.40
N ASP A 15 -1.56 19.88 -34.37
CA ASP A 15 -2.14 19.20 -33.22
C ASP A 15 -1.43 17.88 -32.93
N LEU A 16 -1.02 17.14 -33.98
CA LEU A 16 -0.16 15.96 -33.84
C LEU A 16 1.19 16.30 -33.18
N ARG A 17 1.83 17.41 -33.60
CA ARG A 17 3.08 17.89 -33.01
C ARG A 17 2.90 18.31 -31.56
N LYS A 18 1.80 18.99 -31.23
CA LYS A 18 1.44 19.44 -29.88
C LYS A 18 0.85 18.34 -29.00
N GLY A 19 0.68 17.12 -29.50
CA GLY A 19 0.08 16.04 -28.73
C GLY A 19 -1.39 16.24 -28.40
N ARG A 20 -2.16 16.90 -29.27
CA ARG A 20 -3.61 17.14 -29.13
C ARG A 20 -4.46 16.30 -30.09
N SER A 21 -3.85 15.35 -30.81
CA SER A 21 -4.59 14.43 -31.68
C SER A 21 -5.36 13.37 -30.89
N LEU A 22 -6.60 13.10 -31.29
CA LEU A 22 -7.44 12.05 -30.73
C LEU A 22 -6.73 10.69 -30.64
N VAL A 23 -6.88 10.02 -29.50
CA VAL A 23 -6.45 8.64 -29.27
C VAL A 23 -7.54 7.69 -29.74
N LEU A 24 -7.16 6.64 -30.48
CA LEU A 24 -8.11 5.66 -31.05
C LEU A 24 -8.08 4.31 -30.32
N GLU A 25 -7.26 4.19 -29.28
CA GLU A 25 -7.18 2.98 -28.46
C GLU A 25 -8.47 2.80 -27.65
N LYS A 26 -8.78 1.55 -27.31
CA LYS A 26 -9.92 1.14 -26.48
C LYS A 26 -9.45 0.13 -25.45
N ASN A 27 -10.19 -0.05 -24.36
CA ASN A 27 -9.82 -0.92 -23.24
C ASN A 27 -8.45 -0.55 -22.63
N HIS A 28 -8.06 0.72 -22.77
CA HIS A 28 -6.82 1.30 -22.24
C HIS A 28 -7.06 1.88 -20.85
N VAL A 29 -5.97 2.10 -20.11
CA VAL A 29 -6.00 2.88 -18.86
C VAL A 29 -5.74 4.34 -19.23
N VAL A 30 -6.54 5.26 -18.69
CA VAL A 30 -6.29 6.70 -18.80
C VAL A 30 -5.73 7.20 -17.48
N ILE A 31 -4.59 7.89 -17.52
CA ILE A 31 -4.03 8.60 -16.38
C ILE A 31 -4.20 10.10 -16.63
N LEU A 32 -4.83 10.78 -15.69
CA LEU A 32 -5.12 12.20 -15.69
C LEU A 32 -4.26 12.90 -14.65
N GLY A 33 -3.49 13.91 -15.09
CA GLY A 33 -2.54 14.63 -14.25
C GLY A 33 -1.10 14.14 -14.39
N TRP A 34 -0.19 14.82 -13.69
CA TRP A 34 1.25 14.52 -13.71
C TRP A 34 1.88 14.78 -12.35
N SER A 35 2.64 13.80 -11.85
CA SER A 35 3.51 13.91 -10.67
C SER A 35 4.59 12.83 -10.72
N SER A 36 5.52 12.85 -9.76
CA SER A 36 6.58 11.83 -9.64
C SER A 36 6.04 10.40 -9.50
N LYS A 37 4.83 10.23 -8.98
CA LYS A 37 4.16 8.92 -8.81
C LYS A 37 3.83 8.22 -10.13
N ILE A 38 3.70 8.98 -11.22
CA ILE A 38 3.27 8.42 -12.51
C ILE A 38 4.20 7.31 -13.00
N PHE A 39 5.50 7.40 -12.72
CA PHE A 39 6.48 6.40 -13.15
C PHE A 39 6.25 5.07 -12.43
N SER A 40 6.00 5.10 -11.12
CA SER A 40 5.63 3.92 -10.34
C SER A 40 4.31 3.31 -10.83
N ILE A 41 3.27 4.14 -11.04
CA ILE A 41 1.98 3.68 -11.55
C ILE A 41 2.14 3.00 -12.92
N ILE A 42 2.94 3.58 -13.82
CA ILE A 42 3.20 2.99 -15.13
C ILE A 42 3.92 1.64 -14.98
N ASN A 43 4.96 1.54 -14.15
CA ASN A 43 5.70 0.30 -13.95
C ASN A 43 4.77 -0.82 -13.44
N GLU A 44 3.94 -0.53 -12.45
CA GLU A 44 2.99 -1.49 -11.89
C GLU A 44 1.91 -1.91 -12.90
N LEU A 45 1.33 -0.96 -13.62
CA LEU A 45 0.38 -1.29 -14.68
C LEU A 45 1.05 -2.08 -15.82
N VAL A 46 2.33 -1.86 -16.13
CA VAL A 46 3.04 -2.68 -17.12
C VAL A 46 3.17 -4.13 -16.64
N LYS A 47 3.49 -4.36 -15.37
CA LYS A 47 3.57 -5.69 -14.76
C LYS A 47 2.22 -6.40 -14.76
N ALA A 48 1.17 -5.71 -14.30
CA ALA A 48 -0.20 -6.22 -14.31
C ALA A 48 -0.69 -6.59 -15.72
N ASN A 49 -0.20 -5.90 -16.74
CA ASN A 49 -0.53 -6.16 -18.15
C ASN A 49 0.39 -7.16 -18.85
N SER A 50 1.32 -7.83 -18.14
CA SER A 50 2.30 -8.76 -18.73
C SER A 50 1.64 -9.90 -19.50
N ASN A 51 0.52 -10.41 -18.99
CA ASN A 51 -0.30 -11.47 -19.58
C ASN A 51 -1.24 -10.99 -20.69
N GLN A 52 -1.31 -9.68 -20.97
CA GLN A 52 -2.12 -9.13 -22.05
C GLN A 52 -1.32 -9.04 -23.37
N ASP A 53 -1.92 -9.50 -24.47
CA ASP A 53 -1.28 -9.44 -25.79
C ASP A 53 -1.04 -8.01 -26.28
N ARG A 54 -1.92 -7.07 -25.91
CA ARG A 54 -1.80 -5.65 -26.21
C ARG A 54 -2.51 -4.82 -25.15
N SER A 55 -1.72 -4.09 -24.37
CA SER A 55 -2.19 -3.11 -23.38
C SER A 55 -1.78 -1.70 -23.81
N CYS A 56 -2.53 -0.70 -23.34
CA CYS A 56 -2.22 0.70 -23.59
C CYS A 56 -2.52 1.56 -22.37
N ILE A 57 -1.60 2.49 -22.07
CA ILE A 57 -1.74 3.53 -21.07
C ILE A 57 -1.71 4.88 -21.80
N VAL A 58 -2.71 5.71 -21.55
CA VAL A 58 -2.84 7.04 -22.15
C VAL A 58 -2.78 8.09 -21.05
N ILE A 59 -1.87 9.06 -21.19
CA ILE A 59 -1.63 10.09 -20.18
C ILE A 59 -2.09 11.44 -20.73
N LEU A 60 -2.94 12.14 -19.99
CA LEU A 60 -3.34 13.53 -20.26
C LEU A 60 -2.82 14.42 -19.13
N ALA A 61 -1.97 15.38 -19.46
CA ALA A 61 -1.51 16.37 -18.49
C ALA A 61 -1.21 17.72 -19.13
N ASN A 62 -1.24 18.76 -18.29
CA ASN A 62 -0.82 20.11 -18.65
C ASN A 62 0.73 20.21 -18.65
N LYS A 63 1.37 19.36 -19.46
CA LYS A 63 2.82 19.27 -19.65
C LYS A 63 3.10 18.99 -21.13
N ASP A 64 4.25 19.41 -21.63
CA ASP A 64 4.61 19.17 -23.02
C ASP A 64 4.75 17.66 -23.29
N LYS A 65 4.21 17.21 -24.44
CA LYS A 65 4.22 15.79 -24.81
C LYS A 65 5.63 15.22 -24.92
N VAL A 66 6.58 15.98 -25.50
CA VAL A 66 7.96 15.50 -25.69
C VAL A 66 8.64 15.37 -24.33
N GLU A 67 8.47 16.37 -23.48
CA GLU A 67 8.98 16.35 -22.11
C GLU A 67 8.43 15.16 -21.29
N MET A 68 7.11 14.91 -21.36
CA MET A 68 6.51 13.73 -20.73
C MET A 68 7.11 12.42 -21.27
N GLN A 69 7.30 12.32 -22.59
CA GLN A 69 7.82 11.12 -23.22
C GLN A 69 9.27 10.86 -22.79
N ASP A 70 10.09 11.90 -22.72
CA ASP A 70 11.49 11.84 -22.34
C ASP A 70 11.65 11.40 -20.87
N GLU A 71 10.88 12.00 -19.96
CA GLU A 71 10.91 11.60 -18.54
C GLU A 71 10.47 10.13 -18.33
N ILE A 72 9.45 9.67 -19.05
CA ILE A 72 9.02 8.26 -18.99
C ILE A 72 10.08 7.35 -19.62
N ASN A 73 10.78 7.77 -20.67
CA ASN A 73 11.87 6.98 -21.24
C ASN A 73 13.06 6.86 -20.28
N GLU A 74 13.29 7.86 -19.43
CA GLU A 74 14.39 7.86 -18.46
C GLU A 74 14.09 7.02 -17.21
N LYS A 75 12.83 7.02 -16.73
CA LYS A 75 12.46 6.47 -15.42
C LYS A 75 11.66 5.17 -15.45
N VAL A 76 11.11 4.78 -16.60
CA VAL A 76 10.35 3.53 -16.77
C VAL A 76 11.24 2.54 -17.51
N ASP A 77 11.80 1.59 -16.76
CA ASP A 77 12.86 0.70 -17.24
C ASP A 77 12.38 -0.28 -18.32
N ASN A 78 11.19 -0.87 -18.13
CA ASN A 78 10.63 -1.87 -19.01
C ASN A 78 9.15 -1.58 -19.30
N ARG A 79 8.78 -1.59 -20.58
CA ARG A 79 7.40 -1.38 -21.03
C ARG A 79 6.70 -2.67 -21.45
N GLY A 80 7.44 -3.78 -21.57
CA GLY A 80 6.93 -5.03 -22.10
C GLY A 80 6.20 -4.82 -23.43
N LYS A 81 4.94 -5.26 -23.50
CA LYS A 81 4.03 -5.07 -24.64
C LYS A 81 3.14 -3.83 -24.51
N THR A 82 3.28 -3.07 -23.42
CA THR A 82 2.40 -1.94 -23.09
C THR A 82 2.78 -0.71 -23.88
N LYS A 83 1.81 -0.16 -24.61
CA LYS A 83 1.98 1.08 -25.36
C LYS A 83 1.64 2.28 -24.47
N ILE A 84 2.57 3.22 -24.33
CA ILE A 84 2.36 4.46 -23.57
C ILE A 84 2.16 5.64 -24.54
N ILE A 85 1.08 6.39 -24.36
CA ILE A 85 0.70 7.51 -25.22
C ILE A 85 0.51 8.77 -24.38
N CYS A 86 1.37 9.77 -24.56
CA CYS A 86 1.23 11.06 -23.88
C CYS A 86 0.43 12.08 -24.74
N ARG A 87 -0.41 12.88 -24.09
CA ARG A 87 -1.21 13.96 -24.66
C ARG A 87 -1.14 15.20 -23.77
N THR A 88 -1.05 16.36 -24.41
CA THR A 88 -1.01 17.66 -23.72
C THR A 88 -2.40 18.27 -23.69
N GLY A 89 -2.93 18.47 -22.49
CA GLY A 89 -4.23 19.08 -22.27
C GLY A 89 -4.60 19.16 -20.80
N ASP A 90 -5.68 19.85 -20.51
CA ASP A 90 -6.17 20.03 -19.14
C ASP A 90 -7.16 18.92 -18.76
N PRO A 91 -6.88 18.09 -17.73
CA PRO A 91 -7.80 17.04 -17.29
C PRO A 91 -9.18 17.52 -16.83
N ILE A 92 -9.35 18.81 -16.52
CA ILE A 92 -10.65 19.38 -16.14
C ILE A 92 -11.42 19.98 -17.33
N ASP A 93 -10.79 20.08 -18.51
CA ASP A 93 -11.47 20.56 -19.73
C ASP A 93 -12.13 19.39 -20.47
N LEU A 94 -13.43 19.52 -20.74
CA LEU A 94 -14.23 18.47 -21.38
C LEU A 94 -13.73 18.13 -22.79
N ASN A 95 -13.23 19.11 -23.55
CA ASN A 95 -12.72 18.84 -24.90
C ASN A 95 -11.37 18.13 -24.87
N ASP A 96 -10.53 18.45 -23.89
CA ASP A 96 -9.24 17.79 -23.73
C ASP A 96 -9.39 16.35 -23.23
N LEU A 97 -10.39 16.06 -22.40
CA LEU A 97 -10.76 14.68 -22.02
C LEU A 97 -11.16 13.82 -23.23
N GLU A 98 -11.81 14.39 -24.23
CA GLU A 98 -12.16 13.68 -25.47
C GLU A 98 -10.90 13.24 -26.24
N ILE A 99 -9.79 13.98 -26.15
CA ILE A 99 -8.52 13.65 -26.83
C ILE A 99 -8.02 12.26 -26.44
N VAL A 100 -8.22 11.85 -25.18
CA VAL A 100 -7.73 10.57 -24.65
C VAL A 100 -8.74 9.43 -24.73
N ASN A 101 -9.88 9.66 -25.37
CA ASN A 101 -10.92 8.64 -25.56
C ASN A 101 -11.34 7.95 -24.25
N HIS A 102 -11.50 8.75 -23.19
CA HIS A 102 -11.81 8.27 -21.84
C HIS A 102 -13.10 7.43 -21.77
N HIS A 103 -14.06 7.69 -22.67
CA HIS A 103 -15.29 6.89 -22.80
C HIS A 103 -15.06 5.39 -23.10
N HIS A 104 -13.92 5.03 -23.69
CA HIS A 104 -13.57 3.63 -23.97
C HIS A 104 -12.44 3.10 -23.08
N ALA A 105 -12.05 3.86 -22.06
CA ALA A 105 -11.10 3.40 -21.07
C ALA A 105 -11.71 2.28 -20.22
N ARG A 106 -10.87 1.33 -19.79
CA ARG A 106 -11.26 0.31 -18.80
C ARG A 106 -11.22 0.87 -17.38
N SER A 107 -10.29 1.80 -17.13
CA SER A 107 -10.17 2.54 -15.89
C SER A 107 -9.56 3.92 -16.14
N ILE A 108 -9.91 4.88 -15.29
CA ILE A 108 -9.45 6.27 -15.33
C ILE A 108 -8.83 6.58 -13.97
N ILE A 109 -7.55 6.93 -13.95
CA ILE A 109 -6.78 7.27 -12.76
C ILE A 109 -6.58 8.79 -12.71
N LEU A 110 -6.99 9.43 -11.61
CA LEU A 110 -6.65 10.82 -11.32
C LEU A 110 -5.51 10.86 -10.29
N VAL A 111 -4.32 11.27 -10.75
CA VAL A 111 -3.11 11.30 -9.92
C VAL A 111 -3.00 12.66 -9.26
N SER A 112 -2.76 12.68 -7.94
CA SER A 112 -2.54 13.95 -7.26
C SER A 112 -1.20 14.57 -7.65
N SER A 113 -1.23 15.86 -8.00
CA SER A 113 -0.05 16.69 -8.22
C SER A 113 0.62 17.04 -6.89
N ASP A 114 1.88 17.50 -6.92
CA ASP A 114 2.63 17.80 -5.69
C ASP A 114 2.17 19.10 -5.00
N ASN A 115 1.26 19.85 -5.63
CA ASN A 115 0.74 21.11 -5.10
C ASN A 115 -0.40 20.91 -4.06
N ASP A 116 -0.76 21.96 -3.33
CA ASP A 116 -1.82 21.92 -2.31
C ASP A 116 -3.25 22.01 -2.87
N LYS A 117 -3.41 22.30 -4.16
CA LYS A 117 -4.70 22.39 -4.85
C LYS A 117 -5.11 21.07 -5.50
N SER A 118 -4.27 20.05 -5.42
CA SER A 118 -4.44 18.76 -6.07
C SER A 118 -5.80 18.11 -5.79
N ASP A 119 -6.28 18.13 -4.54
CA ASP A 119 -7.58 17.55 -4.19
C ASP A 119 -8.73 18.26 -4.94
N ALA A 120 -8.66 19.59 -5.04
CA ALA A 120 -9.68 20.38 -5.75
C ALA A 120 -9.59 20.18 -7.28
N GLU A 121 -8.38 20.00 -7.83
CA GLU A 121 -8.16 19.63 -9.23
C GLU A 121 -8.76 18.26 -9.54
N ASN A 122 -8.49 17.26 -8.70
CA ASN A 122 -9.04 15.91 -8.86
C ASN A 122 -10.56 15.85 -8.67
N ILE A 123 -11.12 16.57 -7.69
CA ILE A 123 -12.58 16.69 -7.54
C ILE A 123 -13.22 17.28 -8.79
N LYS A 124 -12.62 18.32 -9.39
CA LYS A 124 -13.10 18.88 -10.65
C LYS A 124 -12.96 17.90 -11.81
N GLY A 125 -11.88 17.13 -11.86
CA GLY A 125 -11.68 16.09 -12.86
C GLY A 125 -12.75 14.99 -12.77
N ILE A 126 -13.05 14.51 -11.56
CA ILE A 126 -14.15 13.56 -11.31
C ILE A 126 -15.47 14.17 -11.80
N LEU A 127 -15.76 15.42 -11.46
CA LEU A 127 -16.97 16.12 -11.90
C LEU A 127 -17.06 16.21 -13.44
N ALA A 128 -15.94 16.51 -14.10
CA ALA A 128 -15.87 16.61 -15.56
C ALA A 128 -16.14 15.28 -16.26
N ILE A 129 -15.66 14.16 -15.70
CA ILE A 129 -15.90 12.81 -16.23
C ILE A 129 -17.35 12.38 -16.00
N VAL A 130 -17.84 12.49 -14.76
CA VAL A 130 -19.16 11.99 -14.37
C VAL A 130 -20.27 12.77 -15.07
N ASN A 131 -20.15 14.11 -15.14
CA ASN A 131 -21.13 14.99 -15.78
C ASN A 131 -20.83 15.31 -17.26
N HIS A 132 -19.99 14.50 -17.91
CA HIS A 132 -19.64 14.73 -19.31
C HIS A 132 -20.90 14.72 -20.21
N PRO A 133 -21.13 15.72 -21.09
CA PRO A 133 -22.34 15.77 -21.92
C PRO A 133 -22.53 14.56 -22.84
N ASN A 134 -21.42 13.97 -23.29
CA ASN A 134 -21.40 12.79 -24.16
C ASN A 134 -21.15 11.48 -23.40
N ARG A 135 -21.38 11.43 -22.08
CA ARG A 135 -21.05 10.23 -21.29
C ARG A 135 -21.78 8.99 -21.82
N ARG A 136 -21.13 7.84 -21.68
CA ARG A 136 -21.75 6.54 -21.94
C ARG A 136 -22.74 6.16 -20.82
N GLU A 137 -23.66 5.24 -21.13
CA GLU A 137 -24.63 4.73 -20.14
C GLU A 137 -23.95 3.91 -19.03
N GLU A 138 -22.94 3.12 -19.41
CA GLU A 138 -22.18 2.28 -18.49
C GLU A 138 -21.35 3.10 -17.49
N LEU A 139 -21.29 2.60 -16.25
CA LEU A 139 -20.51 3.25 -15.22
C LEU A 139 -19.02 3.31 -15.60
N TYR A 140 -18.35 4.39 -15.21
CA TYR A 140 -16.90 4.44 -15.24
C TYR A 140 -16.29 3.66 -14.08
N HIS A 141 -15.03 3.28 -14.25
CA HIS A 141 -14.18 2.86 -13.15
C HIS A 141 -13.13 3.95 -12.95
N ILE A 142 -13.39 4.81 -11.98
CA ILE A 142 -12.57 5.98 -11.66
C ILE A 142 -11.82 5.69 -10.38
N VAL A 143 -10.50 5.80 -10.41
CA VAL A 143 -9.65 5.77 -9.22
C VAL A 143 -9.07 7.15 -9.05
N ALA A 144 -9.35 7.82 -7.93
CA ALA A 144 -8.81 9.13 -7.66
C ALA A 144 -7.99 9.13 -6.38
N GLU A 145 -6.78 9.67 -6.47
CA GLU A 145 -5.97 9.95 -5.31
C GLU A 145 -6.39 11.29 -4.70
N ILE A 146 -6.69 11.30 -3.40
CA ILE A 146 -6.96 12.50 -2.62
C ILE A 146 -5.98 12.55 -1.46
N LYS A 147 -5.31 13.68 -1.24
CA LYS A 147 -4.30 13.80 -0.19
C LYS A 147 -4.92 13.79 1.20
N THR A 148 -6.09 14.42 1.38
CA THR A 148 -6.70 14.62 2.71
C THR A 148 -8.10 14.03 2.82
N SER A 149 -8.41 13.48 3.99
CA SER A 149 -9.72 12.85 4.24
C SER A 149 -10.89 13.83 4.31
N ASN A 150 -10.63 15.12 4.55
CA ASN A 150 -11.64 16.19 4.58
C ASN A 150 -12.43 16.31 3.27
N ASN A 151 -11.82 15.91 2.16
CA ASN A 151 -12.41 15.99 0.82
C ASN A 151 -13.13 14.70 0.38
N ARG A 152 -13.11 13.65 1.21
CA ARG A 152 -13.72 12.33 0.93
C ARG A 152 -15.21 12.44 0.63
N GLU A 153 -15.96 13.12 1.49
CA GLU A 153 -17.42 13.21 1.37
C GLU A 153 -17.84 13.87 0.06
N VAL A 154 -17.21 15.01 -0.28
CA VAL A 154 -17.50 15.74 -1.52
C VAL A 154 -17.18 14.88 -2.75
N ALA A 155 -16.03 14.19 -2.75
CA ALA A 155 -15.66 13.33 -3.85
C ALA A 155 -16.63 12.14 -4.02
N ASN A 156 -17.05 11.50 -2.92
CA ASN A 156 -18.04 10.43 -2.95
C ASN A 156 -19.43 10.89 -3.44
N ILE A 157 -19.86 12.10 -3.05
CA ILE A 157 -21.13 12.69 -3.55
C ILE A 157 -21.10 12.85 -5.07
N ILE A 158 -19.96 13.25 -5.63
CA ILE A 158 -19.82 13.48 -7.08
C ILE A 158 -19.63 12.17 -7.84
N GLY A 159 -18.78 11.28 -7.34
CA GLY A 159 -18.37 10.05 -8.02
C GLY A 159 -19.33 8.88 -7.88
N GLY A 160 -20.07 8.79 -6.77
CA GLY A 160 -20.96 7.68 -6.46
C GLY A 160 -20.26 6.31 -6.59
N ASP A 161 -20.97 5.33 -7.14
CA ASP A 161 -20.48 3.95 -7.32
C ASP A 161 -19.39 3.80 -8.41
N GLU A 162 -19.08 4.88 -9.15
CA GLU A 162 -18.04 4.89 -10.19
C GLU A 162 -16.65 5.18 -9.63
N LEU A 163 -16.59 5.76 -8.43
CA LEU A 163 -15.38 6.29 -7.84
C LEU A 163 -14.84 5.37 -6.74
N THR A 164 -13.54 5.13 -6.81
CA THR A 164 -12.75 4.54 -5.75
C THR A 164 -11.69 5.54 -5.32
N LEU A 165 -11.61 5.82 -4.02
CA LEU A 165 -10.73 6.84 -3.46
C LEU A 165 -9.51 6.20 -2.80
N ALA A 166 -8.32 6.60 -3.23
CA ALA A 166 -7.09 6.36 -2.50
C ALA A 166 -6.76 7.61 -1.68
N ILE A 167 -6.97 7.57 -0.35
CA ILE A 167 -6.67 8.70 0.53
C ILE A 167 -5.25 8.59 1.08
N SER A 168 -4.33 9.33 0.47
CA SER A 168 -2.89 9.16 0.71
C SER A 168 -2.52 9.34 2.17
N SER A 169 -3.05 10.36 2.86
CA SER A 169 -2.73 10.61 4.28
C SER A 169 -3.13 9.45 5.20
N GLU A 170 -4.27 8.80 4.95
CA GLU A 170 -4.76 7.72 5.81
C GLU A 170 -3.99 6.42 5.55
N ILE A 171 -3.80 6.09 4.27
CA ILE A 171 -3.06 4.89 3.87
C ILE A 171 -1.62 4.95 4.38
N ILE A 172 -0.92 6.07 4.13
CA ILE A 172 0.45 6.28 4.56
C ILE A 172 0.53 6.20 6.08
N ALA A 173 -0.35 6.91 6.81
CA ALA A 173 -0.32 6.92 8.28
C ALA A 173 -0.57 5.53 8.89
N ARG A 174 -1.54 4.77 8.36
CA ARG A 174 -1.86 3.41 8.85
C ARG A 174 -0.69 2.46 8.64
N ILE A 175 -0.13 2.43 7.43
CA ILE A 175 1.05 1.61 7.13
C ILE A 175 2.25 2.07 7.96
N ALA A 176 2.46 3.38 8.14
CA ALA A 176 3.52 3.91 8.97
C ALA A 176 3.44 3.42 10.41
N VAL A 177 2.26 3.48 11.01
CA VAL A 177 2.03 3.08 12.40
C VAL A 177 2.16 1.57 12.55
N GLN A 178 1.55 0.77 11.68
CA GLN A 178 1.63 -0.68 11.78
C GLN A 178 3.07 -1.19 11.61
N THR A 179 3.81 -0.65 10.64
CA THR A 179 5.24 -0.99 10.45
C THR A 179 6.12 -0.46 11.58
N CYS A 180 5.69 0.59 12.29
CA CYS A 180 6.34 1.10 13.49
C CYS A 180 6.25 0.11 14.63
N LEU A 181 5.05 -0.36 14.91
CA LEU A 181 4.76 -1.25 16.03
C LEU A 181 5.23 -2.68 15.74
N HIS A 182 5.27 -3.09 14.46
CA HIS A 182 5.61 -4.44 14.04
C HIS A 182 6.76 -4.45 13.03
N ALA A 183 7.98 -4.54 13.58
CA ALA A 183 9.20 -4.66 12.79
C ALA A 183 9.11 -5.82 11.77
N GLY A 184 9.32 -5.49 10.50
CA GLY A 184 9.32 -6.42 9.36
C GLY A 184 8.02 -6.47 8.55
N LEU A 185 6.92 -5.82 8.99
CA LEU A 185 5.68 -5.77 8.21
C LEU A 185 5.82 -4.98 6.90
N SER A 186 6.78 -4.06 6.83
CA SER A 186 7.07 -3.31 5.61
C SER A 186 7.36 -4.20 4.40
N ALA A 187 8.17 -5.24 4.60
CA ALA A 187 8.49 -6.20 3.56
C ALA A 187 7.27 -7.06 3.16
N VAL A 188 6.33 -7.28 4.09
CA VAL A 188 5.05 -7.94 3.78
C VAL A 188 4.20 -7.03 2.91
N TYR A 189 4.07 -5.75 3.27
CA TYR A 189 3.31 -4.78 2.50
C TYR A 189 3.87 -4.57 1.10
N ASN A 190 5.18 -4.39 0.97
CA ASN A 190 5.80 -4.25 -0.35
C ASN A 190 5.54 -5.48 -1.22
N LYS A 191 5.63 -6.70 -0.65
CA LYS A 191 5.37 -7.93 -1.42
C LYS A 191 3.92 -8.16 -1.81
N LEU A 192 2.98 -7.71 -0.99
CA LEU A 192 1.55 -7.82 -1.28
C LEU A 192 1.07 -6.74 -2.24
N LEU A 193 1.72 -5.57 -2.21
CA LEU A 193 1.31 -4.41 -2.99
C LEU A 193 1.97 -4.36 -4.38
N ASP A 194 3.13 -4.97 -4.55
CA ASP A 194 3.85 -5.10 -5.83
C ASP A 194 3.30 -6.29 -6.65
N PHE A 195 3.03 -6.06 -7.94
CA PHE A 195 2.54 -7.08 -8.89
C PHE A 195 3.58 -8.17 -9.23
N ASP A 196 4.85 -8.06 -8.81
CA ASP A 196 5.90 -9.03 -9.15
C ASP A 196 5.89 -10.32 -8.30
N HIS A 197 5.06 -10.38 -7.26
CA HIS A 197 5.16 -11.45 -6.26
C HIS A 197 3.88 -12.22 -6.11
N VAL A 198 2.84 -11.54 -5.63
CA VAL A 198 1.66 -12.19 -5.10
C VAL A 198 0.50 -11.22 -5.18
N ASP A 199 -0.58 -11.65 -5.82
CA ASP A 199 -1.78 -10.84 -6.07
C ASP A 199 -2.99 -11.36 -5.28
N ILE A 200 -3.97 -10.47 -5.10
CA ILE A 200 -5.25 -10.78 -4.46
C ILE A 200 -6.33 -11.02 -5.53
N TYR A 201 -6.96 -12.18 -5.45
CA TYR A 201 -7.98 -12.63 -6.40
C TYR A 201 -9.30 -12.95 -5.71
N PHE A 202 -10.38 -12.87 -6.49
CA PHE A 202 -11.74 -13.18 -6.07
C PHE A 202 -12.32 -14.19 -7.04
N ASN A 203 -12.75 -15.34 -6.54
CA ASN A 203 -13.37 -16.34 -7.40
C ASN A 203 -14.56 -17.01 -6.71
N GLU A 204 -15.64 -17.21 -7.46
CA GLU A 204 -16.80 -17.94 -7.00
C GLU A 204 -16.55 -19.43 -7.21
N VAL A 205 -16.67 -20.20 -6.14
CA VAL A 205 -16.36 -21.64 -6.19
C VAL A 205 -17.55 -22.42 -5.65
N PRO A 206 -18.50 -22.84 -6.53
CA PRO A 206 -19.71 -23.54 -6.11
C PRO A 206 -19.46 -24.81 -5.29
N PHE A 207 -18.31 -25.47 -5.51
CA PHE A 207 -17.87 -26.63 -4.75
C PHE A 207 -17.79 -26.40 -3.22
N PHE A 208 -17.55 -25.16 -2.78
CA PHE A 208 -17.46 -24.80 -1.37
C PHE A 208 -18.76 -24.27 -0.76
N TYR A 209 -19.86 -24.17 -1.51
CA TYR A 209 -21.12 -23.73 -0.90
C TYR A 209 -21.50 -24.62 0.27
N TYR A 210 -21.96 -23.95 1.34
CA TYR A 210 -22.33 -24.52 2.63
C TYR A 210 -21.20 -25.16 3.45
N ARG A 211 -19.96 -25.17 2.92
CA ARG A 211 -18.76 -25.59 3.65
C ARG A 211 -18.24 -24.47 4.54
N GLU A 212 -17.49 -24.85 5.56
CA GLU A 212 -16.85 -23.91 6.48
C GLU A 212 -15.55 -23.37 5.89
N PHE A 213 -15.23 -22.10 6.18
CA PHE A 213 -14.01 -21.44 5.71
C PHE A 213 -12.74 -22.24 6.04
N LYS A 214 -12.67 -22.89 7.21
CA LYS A 214 -11.55 -23.77 7.60
C LYS A 214 -11.24 -24.86 6.56
N GLN A 215 -12.27 -25.40 5.92
CA GLN A 215 -12.09 -26.47 4.92
C GLN A 215 -11.44 -25.95 3.64
N ILE A 216 -11.61 -24.66 3.34
CA ILE A 216 -11.05 -23.99 2.17
C ILE A 216 -9.56 -23.71 2.37
N LEU A 217 -9.17 -23.29 3.58
CA LEU A 217 -7.78 -23.01 3.93
C LEU A 217 -6.82 -24.15 3.57
N MET A 218 -7.30 -25.39 3.68
CA MET A 218 -6.52 -26.60 3.42
C MET A 218 -6.66 -27.13 2.00
N ALA A 219 -7.52 -26.53 1.16
CA ALA A 219 -7.94 -27.16 -0.08
C ALA A 219 -6.95 -27.03 -1.25
N TYR A 220 -5.97 -26.12 -1.14
CA TYR A 220 -5.08 -25.77 -2.24
C TYR A 220 -3.61 -25.82 -1.83
N GLU A 221 -2.74 -26.30 -2.71
CA GLU A 221 -1.29 -26.39 -2.45
C GLU A 221 -0.62 -25.02 -2.51
N GLU A 222 -0.85 -24.26 -3.59
CA GLU A 222 -0.14 -23.01 -3.91
C GLU A 222 -1.05 -21.78 -3.85
N ILE A 223 -2.21 -21.87 -3.18
CA ILE A 223 -3.17 -20.76 -3.05
C ILE A 223 -3.58 -20.60 -1.61
N THR A 224 -3.56 -19.38 -1.09
CA THR A 224 -3.89 -19.10 0.30
C THR A 224 -5.17 -18.28 0.41
N PRO A 225 -6.30 -18.89 0.82
CA PRO A 225 -7.52 -18.13 1.10
C PRO A 225 -7.31 -17.19 2.29
N ILE A 226 -7.72 -15.93 2.13
CA ILE A 226 -7.60 -14.89 3.15
C ILE A 226 -8.95 -14.33 3.60
N GLY A 227 -10.02 -14.56 2.83
CA GLY A 227 -11.32 -13.99 3.13
C GLY A 227 -12.45 -14.44 2.23
N ILE A 228 -13.60 -13.80 2.39
CA ILE A 228 -14.81 -14.04 1.62
C ILE A 228 -15.44 -12.69 1.24
N GLN A 229 -15.83 -12.53 -0.01
CA GLN A 229 -16.75 -11.49 -0.43
C GLN A 229 -18.15 -12.08 -0.51
N ARG A 230 -19.09 -11.51 0.24
CA ARG A 230 -20.49 -11.90 0.22
C ARG A 230 -21.16 -11.45 -1.08
N LEU A 231 -22.25 -12.11 -1.46
CA LEU A 231 -23.06 -11.72 -2.64
C LEU A 231 -23.51 -10.24 -2.61
N ASN A 232 -23.70 -9.66 -1.41
CA ASN A 232 -24.06 -8.24 -1.25
C ASN A 232 -22.85 -7.28 -1.31
N GLY A 233 -21.67 -7.76 -1.64
CA GLY A 233 -20.43 -6.98 -1.78
C GLY A 233 -19.60 -6.85 -0.50
N ILE A 234 -20.13 -7.24 0.68
CA ILE A 234 -19.38 -7.14 1.94
C ILE A 234 -18.16 -8.06 1.90
N VAL A 235 -16.99 -7.50 2.12
CA VAL A 235 -15.73 -8.23 2.25
C VAL A 235 -15.48 -8.56 3.72
N LEU A 236 -15.05 -9.79 3.99
CA LEU A 236 -14.66 -10.28 5.31
C LEU A 236 -13.25 -10.89 5.19
N ILE A 237 -12.27 -10.26 5.80
CA ILE A 237 -10.90 -10.78 5.90
C ILE A 237 -10.75 -11.59 7.20
N ASN A 238 -10.07 -12.74 7.14
CA ASN A 238 -9.97 -13.70 8.23
C ASN A 238 -11.34 -13.98 8.91
N PRO A 239 -12.36 -14.40 8.14
CA PRO A 239 -13.64 -14.75 8.71
C PRO A 239 -13.48 -15.91 9.71
N ARG A 240 -14.37 -15.99 10.69
CA ARG A 240 -14.36 -17.10 11.66
C ARG A 240 -14.27 -18.44 10.94
N MET A 241 -13.50 -19.36 11.49
CA MET A 241 -13.19 -20.65 10.83
C MET A 241 -14.44 -21.47 10.48
N ASN A 242 -15.51 -21.33 11.25
CA ASN A 242 -16.81 -21.99 11.04
C ASN A 242 -17.78 -21.21 10.14
N THR A 243 -17.34 -20.09 9.56
CA THR A 243 -18.15 -19.28 8.66
C THR A 243 -18.48 -20.09 7.42
N LYS A 244 -19.78 -20.24 7.13
CA LYS A 244 -20.23 -20.96 5.93
C LYS A 244 -20.21 -20.07 4.69
N ILE A 245 -19.75 -20.64 3.59
CA ILE A 245 -19.86 -20.05 2.25
C ILE A 245 -21.31 -20.19 1.78
N LYS A 246 -21.89 -19.12 1.26
CA LYS A 246 -23.23 -19.14 0.66
C LYS A 246 -23.12 -19.14 -0.86
N GLU A 247 -24.23 -19.48 -1.52
CA GLU A 247 -24.34 -19.31 -2.96
C GLU A 247 -24.10 -17.84 -3.34
N GLY A 248 -23.30 -17.59 -4.38
CA GLY A 248 -22.91 -16.24 -4.79
C GLY A 248 -21.74 -15.62 -4.03
N ASP A 249 -21.27 -16.24 -2.93
CA ASP A 249 -20.08 -15.75 -2.23
C ASP A 249 -18.81 -16.06 -3.05
N LYS A 250 -17.89 -15.11 -3.12
CA LYS A 250 -16.56 -15.28 -3.71
C LYS A 250 -15.51 -15.50 -2.62
N ILE A 251 -14.58 -16.40 -2.87
CA ILE A 251 -13.42 -16.62 -2.01
C ILE A 251 -12.36 -15.59 -2.38
N ILE A 252 -11.80 -14.93 -1.38
CA ILE A 252 -10.68 -14.01 -1.52
C ILE A 252 -9.41 -14.78 -1.18
N PHE A 253 -8.44 -14.78 -2.09
CA PHE A 253 -7.21 -15.54 -1.91
C PHE A 253 -6.01 -14.82 -2.50
N ILE A 254 -4.85 -15.28 -2.07
CA ILE A 254 -3.53 -14.81 -2.44
C ILE A 254 -2.87 -15.89 -3.32
N ALA A 255 -2.35 -15.52 -4.48
CA ALA A 255 -1.69 -16.41 -5.45
C ALA A 255 -0.65 -15.64 -6.31
N GLU A 256 0.30 -16.34 -6.95
CA GLU A 256 1.36 -15.69 -7.76
C GLU A 256 0.86 -15.26 -9.15
N ASP A 257 0.28 -16.15 -9.97
CA ASP A 257 0.11 -15.85 -11.42
C ASP A 257 -1.29 -16.01 -12.02
N ASP A 258 -2.21 -16.79 -11.42
CA ASP A 258 -3.48 -17.14 -12.05
C ASP A 258 -4.71 -16.82 -11.17
N ASP A 259 -5.72 -16.23 -11.80
CA ASP A 259 -7.08 -16.10 -11.25
C ASP A 259 -7.88 -17.43 -11.31
N VAL A 260 -7.34 -18.41 -12.03
CA VAL A 260 -7.90 -19.76 -12.20
C VAL A 260 -7.52 -20.64 -11.02
N LEU A 261 -8.54 -20.99 -10.22
CA LEU A 261 -8.36 -21.95 -9.14
C LEU A 261 -8.23 -23.37 -9.72
N PRO A 262 -7.19 -24.14 -9.33
CA PRO A 262 -7.12 -25.55 -9.65
C PRO A 262 -8.25 -26.32 -8.95
N PRO A 263 -8.50 -27.60 -9.29
CA PRO A 263 -9.47 -28.40 -8.56
C PRO A 263 -9.13 -28.48 -7.07
N ALA A 264 -10.10 -28.16 -6.21
CA ALA A 264 -9.92 -28.24 -4.77
C ALA A 264 -9.67 -29.69 -4.29
N ASP A 265 -8.71 -29.86 -3.39
CA ASP A 265 -8.39 -31.14 -2.76
C ASP A 265 -8.74 -31.12 -1.26
N LEU A 266 -9.86 -31.78 -0.91
CA LEU A 266 -10.32 -31.93 0.47
C LEU A 266 -9.80 -33.20 1.15
N SER A 267 -8.84 -33.91 0.56
CA SER A 267 -8.22 -35.06 1.22
C SER A 267 -7.53 -34.64 2.53
N PRO A 268 -7.45 -35.54 3.53
CA PRO A 268 -6.72 -35.25 4.75
C PRO A 268 -5.27 -34.86 4.47
N LYS A 269 -4.88 -33.66 4.89
CA LYS A 269 -3.51 -33.15 4.73
C LYS A 269 -2.59 -33.70 5.82
N PRO A 270 -1.28 -33.86 5.53
CA PRO A 270 -0.32 -34.40 6.49
C PRO A 270 -0.03 -33.41 7.62
N ILE A 271 -0.94 -33.26 8.59
CA ILE A 271 -0.79 -32.35 9.72
C ILE A 271 0.02 -33.03 10.83
N GLU A 272 1.09 -32.39 11.27
CA GLU A 272 1.98 -32.92 12.30
C GLU A 272 1.52 -32.49 13.72
N TYR A 273 0.38 -33.05 14.16
CA TYR A 273 -0.26 -32.72 15.44
C TYR A 273 0.66 -32.72 16.68
N PRO A 274 1.65 -33.63 16.85
CA PRO A 274 2.54 -33.63 18.01
C PRO A 274 3.38 -32.35 18.16
N TYR A 275 3.58 -31.60 17.07
CA TYR A 275 4.39 -30.38 17.06
C TYR A 275 3.55 -29.11 17.22
N LEU A 276 2.21 -29.21 17.20
CA LEU A 276 1.34 -28.06 17.38
C LEU A 276 1.44 -27.52 18.81
N ASN A 277 1.71 -26.23 18.94
CA ASN A 277 1.59 -25.56 20.21
C ASN A 277 0.13 -25.15 20.44
N GLN A 278 -0.56 -25.87 21.32
CA GLN A 278 -1.94 -25.55 21.73
C GLN A 278 -2.00 -24.49 22.84
N GLY A 279 -0.86 -23.90 23.21
CA GLY A 279 -0.77 -22.93 24.29
C GLY A 279 -1.53 -21.63 23.98
N LYS A 280 -2.37 -21.19 24.92
CA LYS A 280 -2.99 -19.85 24.96
C LYS A 280 -1.99 -18.75 25.32
N ALA A 281 -0.71 -18.89 24.96
CA ALA A 281 0.24 -17.82 25.16
C ALA A 281 -0.20 -16.64 24.27
N GLN A 282 -0.69 -15.58 24.93
CA GLN A 282 -0.91 -14.29 24.30
C GLN A 282 0.36 -13.48 24.50
N VAL A 283 0.85 -12.85 23.43
CA VAL A 283 1.85 -11.80 23.55
C VAL A 283 1.15 -10.64 24.23
N LYS A 284 1.52 -10.32 25.47
CA LYS A 284 0.98 -9.13 26.13
C LYS A 284 1.51 -7.90 25.43
N ASP A 285 0.62 -7.04 24.94
CA ASP A 285 1.02 -5.73 24.51
C ASP A 285 1.40 -4.85 25.70
N LEU A 286 2.58 -4.27 25.61
CA LEU A 286 3.16 -3.39 26.61
C LEU A 286 3.14 -1.96 26.09
N PRO A 287 2.97 -0.96 26.99
CA PRO A 287 3.08 0.44 26.62
C PRO A 287 4.39 0.73 25.88
N ARG A 288 4.29 1.48 24.79
CA ARG A 288 5.42 1.82 23.91
C ARG A 288 5.86 3.26 24.14
N ARG A 289 7.16 3.51 24.06
CA ARG A 289 7.75 4.85 23.96
C ARG A 289 8.16 5.10 22.52
N ILE A 290 7.58 6.11 21.90
CA ILE A 290 7.76 6.45 20.48
C ILE A 290 8.32 7.86 20.38
N LEU A 291 9.35 8.04 19.56
CA LEU A 291 9.96 9.34 19.27
C LEU A 291 9.63 9.73 17.82
N ILE A 292 8.98 10.87 17.64
CA ILE A 292 8.73 11.46 16.32
C ILE A 292 9.71 12.62 16.14
N LEU A 293 10.47 12.58 15.04
CA LEU A 293 11.45 13.59 14.66
C LEU A 293 10.97 14.29 13.40
N GLY A 294 10.67 15.58 13.50
CA GLY A 294 10.08 16.35 12.41
C GLY A 294 8.55 16.29 12.43
N TRP A 295 7.94 17.08 11.53
CA TRP A 295 6.49 17.19 11.44
C TRP A 295 6.07 17.67 10.05
N ASN A 296 4.94 17.15 9.58
CA ASN A 296 4.24 17.57 8.38
C ASN A 296 2.74 17.31 8.54
N ARG A 297 1.96 17.56 7.48
CA ARG A 297 0.51 17.38 7.40
C ARG A 297 0.02 15.97 7.74
N GLN A 298 0.88 14.95 7.66
CA GLN A 298 0.50 13.57 8.04
C GLN A 298 0.54 13.36 9.55
N GLY A 299 1.34 14.16 10.27
CA GLY A 299 1.53 14.06 11.73
C GLY A 299 0.22 13.92 12.51
N PRO A 300 -0.80 14.75 12.28
CA PRO A 300 -2.11 14.59 12.91
C PRO A 300 -2.73 13.20 12.69
N THR A 301 -2.78 12.75 11.43
CA THR A 301 -3.35 11.45 11.08
C THR A 301 -2.56 10.33 11.75
N ILE A 302 -1.22 10.40 11.73
CA ILE A 302 -0.34 9.42 12.38
C ILE A 302 -0.62 9.32 13.88
N ILE A 303 -0.77 10.46 14.59
CA ILE A 303 -1.09 10.45 16.02
C ILE A 303 -2.44 9.77 16.29
N ARG A 304 -3.46 10.10 15.49
CA ARG A 304 -4.79 9.50 15.62
C ARG A 304 -4.75 7.98 15.42
N GLU A 305 -4.15 7.54 14.32
CA GLU A 305 -4.06 6.11 14.03
C GLU A 305 -3.22 5.41 15.11
N MET A 306 -2.10 6.01 15.53
CA MET A 306 -1.24 5.46 16.59
C MET A 306 -1.99 5.27 17.92
N ASP A 307 -2.88 6.19 18.30
CA ASP A 307 -3.72 6.03 19.49
C ASP A 307 -4.64 4.81 19.41
N ASN A 308 -5.12 4.47 18.21
CA ASN A 308 -5.99 3.30 17.99
C ASN A 308 -5.23 1.97 18.14
N TYR A 309 -3.93 1.94 17.84
CA TYR A 309 -3.14 0.70 17.86
C TYR A 309 -2.44 0.43 19.20
N VAL A 310 -2.06 1.47 19.94
CA VAL A 310 -1.25 1.30 21.15
C VAL A 310 -2.10 1.07 22.40
N VAL A 311 -1.55 0.32 23.36
CA VAL A 311 -2.18 0.16 24.68
C VAL A 311 -2.04 1.42 25.54
N LYS A 312 -3.01 1.60 26.45
CA LYS A 312 -3.05 2.73 27.38
C LYS A 312 -1.76 2.90 28.18
N GLY A 313 -1.29 4.14 28.24
CA GLY A 313 -0.06 4.53 28.94
C GLY A 313 1.17 4.59 28.03
N SER A 314 1.00 4.33 26.74
CA SER A 314 2.03 4.58 25.73
C SER A 314 2.36 6.07 25.64
N GLN A 315 3.58 6.39 25.20
CA GLN A 315 4.12 7.74 25.19
C GLN A 315 4.65 8.10 23.80
N VAL A 316 4.32 9.29 23.33
CA VAL A 316 4.88 9.88 22.11
C VAL A 316 5.61 11.16 22.48
N CYS A 317 6.87 11.26 22.07
CA CYS A 317 7.67 12.46 22.18
C CYS A 317 7.90 13.04 20.79
N ILE A 318 7.49 14.29 20.54
CA ILE A 318 7.66 14.96 19.25
C ILE A 318 8.78 15.98 19.36
N VAL A 319 9.78 15.88 18.49
CA VAL A 319 10.90 16.82 18.39
C VAL A 319 10.83 17.54 17.04
N ALA A 320 10.62 18.85 17.08
CA ALA A 320 10.56 19.67 15.87
C ALA A 320 10.90 21.13 16.17
N THR A 321 11.09 21.94 15.14
CA THR A 321 11.35 23.38 15.26
C THR A 321 10.10 24.21 15.57
N GLU A 322 8.88 23.67 15.38
CA GLU A 322 7.62 24.42 15.45
C GLU A 322 6.63 23.84 16.45
N VAL A 323 7.11 23.53 17.65
CA VAL A 323 6.31 22.88 18.70
C VAL A 323 4.95 23.55 18.97
N GLU A 324 4.86 24.88 18.90
CA GLU A 324 3.61 25.60 19.16
C GLU A 324 2.51 25.26 18.14
N SER A 325 2.82 25.35 16.83
CA SER A 325 1.88 24.97 15.75
C SER A 325 1.44 23.53 15.86
N ILE A 326 2.40 22.64 16.11
CA ILE A 326 2.16 21.19 16.24
C ILE A 326 1.22 20.90 17.41
N THR A 327 1.42 21.59 18.53
CA THR A 327 0.57 21.43 19.72
C THR A 327 -0.86 21.85 19.44
N GLU A 328 -1.07 22.90 18.64
CA GLU A 328 -2.41 23.31 18.21
C GLU A 328 -3.05 22.28 17.28
N GLU A 329 -2.31 21.81 16.26
CA GLU A 329 -2.77 20.78 15.33
C GLU A 329 -3.21 19.51 16.06
N VAL A 330 -2.41 19.02 17.02
CA VAL A 330 -2.72 17.80 17.77
C VAL A 330 -3.97 17.96 18.66
N LYS A 331 -4.21 19.15 19.22
CA LYS A 331 -5.43 19.42 20.01
C LYS A 331 -6.71 19.29 19.20
N PHE A 332 -6.68 19.54 17.89
CA PHE A 332 -7.85 19.37 17.03
C PHE A 332 -8.25 17.90 16.82
N ILE A 333 -7.37 16.96 17.18
CA ILE A 333 -7.55 15.52 16.99
C ILE A 333 -8.10 14.86 18.26
N GLU A 334 -8.03 15.55 19.41
CA GLU A 334 -8.57 15.03 20.67
C GLU A 334 -10.07 14.70 20.54
N PRO A 335 -10.55 13.61 21.15
CA PRO A 335 -9.92 12.89 22.26
C PRO A 335 -8.88 11.83 21.85
N ILE A 336 -7.78 11.79 22.62
CA ILE A 336 -6.73 10.76 22.58
C ILE A 336 -6.84 9.95 23.88
N TYR A 337 -6.89 8.62 23.80
CA TYR A 337 -7.27 7.76 24.92
C TYR A 337 -6.11 6.93 25.48
N ASN A 338 -5.16 6.53 24.64
CA ASN A 338 -4.10 5.59 24.98
C ASN A 338 -2.71 6.24 25.06
N LEU A 339 -2.49 7.32 24.31
CA LEU A 339 -1.22 8.05 24.21
C LEU A 339 -1.10 9.22 25.19
N ASN A 340 0.11 9.38 25.73
CA ASN A 340 0.56 10.62 26.37
C ASN A 340 1.57 11.32 25.45
N ILE A 341 1.28 12.57 25.06
CA ILE A 341 2.10 13.31 24.10
C ILE A 341 2.93 14.39 24.82
N SER A 342 4.22 14.42 24.54
CA SER A 342 5.15 15.46 24.98
C SER A 342 5.86 16.10 23.79
N TYR A 343 6.19 17.38 23.89
CA TYR A 343 6.79 18.14 22.81
C TYR A 343 8.13 18.74 23.22
N HIS A 344 9.10 18.71 22.30
CA HIS A 344 10.44 19.23 22.51
C HIS A 344 10.90 20.05 21.30
N TYR A 345 11.39 21.25 21.55
CA TYR A 345 11.99 22.08 20.50
C TYR A 345 13.37 21.54 20.13
N GLY A 346 13.63 21.31 18.84
CA GLY A 346 14.96 20.92 18.38
C GLY A 346 15.07 20.70 16.87
N ASP A 347 16.27 20.96 16.35
CA ASP A 347 16.64 20.60 14.98
C ASP A 347 17.07 19.12 14.93
N ILE A 348 16.32 18.33 14.17
CA ILE A 348 16.50 16.88 14.05
C ILE A 348 17.77 16.48 13.29
N THR A 349 18.39 17.40 12.55
CA THR A 349 19.68 17.18 11.90
C THR A 349 20.85 17.37 12.87
N ASN A 350 20.61 17.94 14.05
CA ASN A 350 21.64 18.20 15.02
C ASN A 350 21.88 17.01 15.96
N ARG A 351 23.01 16.32 15.80
CA ARG A 351 23.41 15.19 16.65
C ARG A 351 23.40 15.49 18.16
N ARG A 352 23.65 16.72 18.59
CA ARG A 352 23.62 17.06 20.02
C ARG A 352 22.21 16.95 20.60
N ILE A 353 21.21 17.41 19.86
CA ILE A 353 19.80 17.30 20.24
C ILE A 353 19.41 15.81 20.33
N LEU A 354 19.74 15.01 19.31
CA LEU A 354 19.46 13.58 19.32
C LEU A 354 20.13 12.86 20.51
N ASN A 355 21.37 13.22 20.87
CA ASN A 355 22.02 12.64 22.05
C ASN A 355 21.32 13.05 23.37
N GLN A 356 20.83 14.28 23.48
CA GLN A 356 20.10 14.79 24.65
C GLN A 356 18.76 14.09 24.85
N MET A 357 18.08 13.75 23.76
CA MET A 357 16.81 13.02 23.79
C MET A 357 16.95 11.57 24.25
N GLN A 358 18.19 11.04 24.41
CA GLN A 358 18.44 9.66 24.82
C GLN A 358 17.66 8.65 23.97
N VAL A 359 17.75 8.79 22.64
CA VAL A 359 16.97 8.02 21.65
C VAL A 359 16.95 6.51 21.90
N GLN A 360 18.01 5.95 22.49
CA GLN A 360 18.11 4.53 22.84
C GLN A 360 17.05 4.04 23.85
N GLU A 361 16.36 4.93 24.56
CA GLU A 361 15.29 4.56 25.51
C GLU A 361 13.91 4.41 24.88
N PHE A 362 13.76 4.83 23.62
CA PHE A 362 12.52 4.65 22.88
C PHE A 362 12.46 3.26 22.26
N ASN A 363 11.25 2.72 22.09
CA ASN A 363 11.04 1.49 21.34
C ASN A 363 11.13 1.73 19.84
N HIS A 364 10.60 2.89 19.40
CA HIS A 364 10.47 3.22 17.98
C HIS A 364 10.81 4.69 17.75
N VAL A 365 11.46 4.97 16.61
CA VAL A 365 11.79 6.33 16.17
C VAL A 365 11.25 6.52 14.77
N MET A 366 10.43 7.55 14.56
CA MET A 366 9.84 7.90 13.28
C MET A 366 10.34 9.28 12.84
N ILE A 367 10.86 9.38 11.63
CA ILE A 367 11.28 10.64 11.01
C ILE A 367 10.20 11.03 10.01
N LEU A 368 9.56 12.17 10.25
CA LEU A 368 8.63 12.79 9.30
C LEU A 368 9.37 13.85 8.50
N SER A 369 9.23 13.80 7.19
CA SER A 369 9.90 14.74 6.29
C SER A 369 9.27 16.13 6.41
N TYR A 370 10.04 17.21 6.25
CA TYR A 370 9.49 18.58 6.21
C TYR A 370 8.91 18.92 4.83
N SER A 371 8.16 17.98 4.23
CA SER A 371 7.62 18.01 2.86
C SER A 371 6.78 19.25 2.55
N ASP A 372 6.16 19.85 3.56
CA ASP A 372 5.22 20.96 3.37
C ASP A 372 5.93 22.32 3.29
N ARG A 373 7.23 22.36 3.61
CA ARG A 373 8.00 23.61 3.75
C ARG A 373 9.27 23.62 2.91
N MET A 374 9.74 22.43 2.53
CA MET A 374 10.97 22.24 1.79
C MET A 374 10.67 21.63 0.43
N THR A 375 11.58 21.82 -0.51
CA THR A 375 11.55 21.03 -1.74
C THR A 375 11.78 19.55 -1.42
N VAL A 376 11.32 18.66 -2.30
CA VAL A 376 11.50 17.20 -2.17
C VAL A 376 12.96 16.83 -1.85
N GLN A 377 13.92 17.43 -2.54
CA GLN A 377 15.36 17.13 -2.34
C GLN A 377 15.90 17.64 -1.00
N GLU A 378 15.45 18.81 -0.54
CA GLU A 378 15.86 19.36 0.75
C GLU A 378 15.28 18.55 1.92
N ALA A 379 13.99 18.18 1.83
CA ALA A 379 13.32 17.36 2.83
C ALA A 379 13.96 15.98 2.96
N ASP A 380 14.26 15.32 1.84
CA ASP A 380 14.95 14.03 1.82
C ASP A 380 16.39 14.14 2.36
N ALA A 381 17.12 15.21 2.03
CA ALA A 381 18.46 15.44 2.55
C ALA A 381 18.48 15.58 4.08
N HIS A 382 17.53 16.34 4.66
CA HIS A 382 17.36 16.44 6.11
C HIS A 382 17.07 15.07 6.73
N THR A 383 16.14 14.32 6.14
CA THR A 383 15.77 12.97 6.59
C THR A 383 16.97 12.02 6.56
N LEU A 384 17.75 12.02 5.48
CA LEU A 384 18.96 11.22 5.33
C LEU A 384 20.00 11.53 6.41
N VAL A 385 20.26 12.83 6.67
CA VAL A 385 21.21 13.24 7.71
C VAL A 385 20.76 12.77 9.09
N THR A 386 19.49 12.98 9.44
CA THR A 386 18.91 12.49 10.70
C THR A 386 19.00 10.96 10.81
N LEU A 387 18.67 10.24 9.74
CA LEU A 387 18.76 8.78 9.68
C LEU A 387 20.20 8.30 9.89
N MET A 388 21.21 8.93 9.26
CA MET A 388 22.62 8.59 9.48
C MET A 388 23.03 8.81 10.94
N HIS A 389 22.57 9.90 11.57
CA HIS A 389 22.84 10.12 12.98
C HIS A 389 22.19 9.06 13.87
N LEU A 390 20.95 8.67 13.62
CA LEU A 390 20.28 7.62 14.39
C LEU A 390 20.97 6.28 14.26
N ARG A 391 21.39 5.90 13.04
CA ARG A 391 22.13 4.67 12.76
C ARG A 391 23.44 4.60 13.56
N ASP A 392 24.18 5.71 13.58
CA ASP A 392 25.41 5.79 14.36
C ASP A 392 25.13 5.73 15.88
N ILE A 393 24.08 6.38 16.40
CA ILE A 393 23.66 6.22 17.82
C ILE A 393 23.34 4.76 18.12
N LYS A 394 22.51 4.12 17.29
CA LYS A 394 22.07 2.73 17.45
C LYS A 394 23.27 1.79 17.50
N HIS A 395 24.24 1.98 16.60
CA HIS A 395 25.48 1.20 16.57
C HIS A 395 26.35 1.44 17.81
N GLN A 396 26.60 2.70 18.20
CA GLN A 396 27.48 3.02 19.33
C GLN A 396 26.91 2.60 20.68
N LYS A 397 25.59 2.72 20.88
CA LYS A 397 24.92 2.44 22.16
C LYS A 397 24.24 1.08 22.23
N GLN A 398 24.41 0.23 21.22
CA GLN A 398 23.70 -1.05 21.07
C GLN A 398 22.17 -0.89 21.27
N GLY A 399 21.60 0.15 20.68
CA GLY A 399 20.16 0.41 20.77
C GLY A 399 19.35 -0.63 20.00
N SER A 400 18.20 -1.04 20.55
CA SER A 400 17.29 -2.00 19.93
C SER A 400 16.07 -1.36 19.26
N PHE A 401 16.03 -0.03 19.17
CA PHE A 401 14.89 0.69 18.59
C PHE A 401 14.80 0.52 17.07
N THR A 402 13.58 0.53 16.54
CA THR A 402 13.34 0.57 15.09
C THR A 402 13.36 2.00 14.58
N ILE A 403 13.73 2.18 13.31
CA ILE A 403 13.72 3.49 12.66
C ILE A 403 12.77 3.43 11.47
N ILE A 404 11.86 4.38 11.41
CA ILE A 404 11.04 4.64 10.24
C ILE A 404 11.36 6.03 9.75
N SER A 405 11.43 6.20 8.44
CA SER A 405 11.59 7.49 7.82
C SER A 405 10.66 7.63 6.63
N GLU A 406 10.03 8.78 6.49
CA GLU A 406 9.36 9.15 5.26
C GLU A 406 10.38 9.70 4.25
N MET A 407 10.37 9.19 3.02
CA MET A 407 11.16 9.74 1.91
C MET A 407 10.28 9.91 0.68
N LEU A 408 10.47 11.02 -0.01
CA LEU A 408 9.60 11.42 -1.10
C LEU A 408 10.15 10.99 -2.47
N ASP A 409 11.47 11.03 -2.66
CA ASP A 409 12.12 10.58 -3.90
C ASP A 409 12.62 9.13 -3.80
N ILE A 410 12.17 8.30 -4.73
CA ILE A 410 12.60 6.91 -4.90
C ILE A 410 14.12 6.80 -5.06
N LYS A 411 14.77 7.76 -5.73
CA LYS A 411 16.24 7.78 -5.89
C LYS A 411 16.93 7.89 -4.54
N ASN A 412 16.41 8.73 -3.64
CA ASN A 412 16.95 8.90 -2.30
C ASN A 412 16.61 7.72 -1.39
N GLN A 413 15.44 7.10 -1.58
CA GLN A 413 15.06 5.85 -0.91
C GLN A 413 16.09 4.75 -1.17
N ILE A 414 16.50 4.52 -2.44
CA ILE A 414 17.52 3.52 -2.79
C ILE A 414 18.85 3.79 -2.05
N LEU A 415 19.25 5.05 -1.91
CA LEU A 415 20.48 5.41 -1.16
C LEU A 415 20.35 5.08 0.33
N ALA A 416 19.16 5.22 0.91
CA ALA A 416 18.89 4.94 2.31
C ALA A 416 18.72 3.44 2.61
N GLU A 417 18.20 2.65 1.67
CA GLU A 417 17.92 1.21 1.79
C GLU A 417 19.17 0.34 1.91
N VAL A 418 20.33 0.80 1.42
CA VAL A 418 21.59 0.04 1.38
C VAL A 418 22.10 -0.40 2.76
N ALA A 419 21.48 0.01 3.88
CA ALA A 419 22.10 -0.11 5.19
C ALA A 419 21.58 -1.20 6.15
N ARG A 420 20.29 -1.44 6.42
CA ARG A 420 19.85 -2.44 7.45
C ARG A 420 18.39 -2.91 7.29
N PRO A 421 18.06 -4.17 7.65
CA PRO A 421 16.71 -4.74 7.51
C PRO A 421 15.65 -4.19 8.50
N ASP A 422 16.05 -3.45 9.54
CA ASP A 422 15.14 -2.92 10.58
C ASP A 422 14.73 -1.45 10.34
N ASP A 423 15.24 -0.84 9.27
CA ASP A 423 14.84 0.51 8.89
C ASP A 423 13.76 0.41 7.83
N PHE A 424 12.68 1.18 7.97
CA PHE A 424 11.63 1.24 6.97
C PHE A 424 11.52 2.65 6.39
N ILE A 425 11.45 2.70 5.07
CA ILE A 425 11.24 3.93 4.33
C ILE A 425 9.84 3.92 3.74
N ILE A 426 9.07 4.92 4.11
CA ILE A 426 7.71 5.13 3.63
C ILE A 426 7.78 6.15 2.51
N SER A 427 7.17 5.83 1.37
CA SER A 427 7.15 6.73 0.22
C SER A 427 5.81 6.69 -0.50
N ASP A 428 5.59 7.72 -1.31
CA ASP A 428 4.48 7.85 -2.26
C ASP A 428 4.42 6.69 -3.28
N HIS A 429 5.47 5.87 -3.34
CA HIS A 429 5.45 4.62 -4.10
C HIS A 429 4.33 3.69 -3.63
N ILE A 430 4.06 3.57 -2.33
CA ILE A 430 2.99 2.71 -1.79
C ILE A 430 1.62 3.14 -2.32
N ILE A 431 1.37 4.45 -2.41
CA ILE A 431 0.13 4.99 -3.01
C ILE A 431 0.04 4.62 -4.48
N SER A 432 1.17 4.66 -5.19
CA SER A 432 1.23 4.26 -6.59
C SER A 432 0.89 2.78 -6.79
N LEU A 433 1.37 1.90 -5.91
CA LEU A 433 1.03 0.47 -5.90
C LEU A 433 -0.48 0.27 -5.72
N ILE A 434 -1.06 0.89 -4.68
CA ILE A 434 -2.49 0.75 -4.35
C ILE A 434 -3.36 1.32 -5.46
N VAL A 435 -3.08 2.52 -5.97
CA VAL A 435 -3.85 3.13 -7.07
C VAL A 435 -3.83 2.24 -8.31
N SER A 436 -2.69 1.61 -8.62
CA SER A 436 -2.56 0.71 -9.77
C SER A 436 -3.40 -0.55 -9.59
N GLN A 437 -3.38 -1.17 -8.41
CA GLN A 437 -4.23 -2.32 -8.09
C GLN A 437 -5.72 -1.99 -8.12
N LEU A 438 -6.10 -0.86 -7.52
CA LEU A 438 -7.47 -0.38 -7.54
C LEU A 438 -7.97 -0.12 -8.96
N ALA A 439 -7.09 0.31 -9.87
CA ALA A 439 -7.43 0.59 -11.27
C ALA A 439 -7.61 -0.67 -12.13
N GLU A 440 -7.09 -1.81 -11.68
CA GLU A 440 -7.33 -3.11 -12.31
C GLU A 440 -8.58 -3.79 -11.71
N LYS A 441 -8.80 -3.67 -10.38
CA LYS A 441 -9.97 -4.26 -9.69
C LYS A 441 -10.46 -3.35 -8.55
N LYS A 442 -11.61 -2.69 -8.75
CA LYS A 442 -12.25 -1.83 -7.74
C LYS A 442 -12.59 -2.54 -6.43
N GLU A 443 -12.89 -3.83 -6.47
CA GLU A 443 -13.26 -4.63 -5.30
C GLU A 443 -12.12 -4.75 -4.29
N LEU A 444 -10.86 -4.54 -4.71
CA LEU A 444 -9.71 -4.52 -3.82
C LEU A 444 -9.77 -3.39 -2.79
N ASN A 445 -10.53 -2.31 -3.05
CA ASN A 445 -10.68 -1.23 -2.09
C ASN A 445 -11.22 -1.73 -0.75
N PHE A 446 -12.21 -2.62 -0.77
CA PHE A 446 -12.79 -3.19 0.45
C PHE A 446 -11.81 -4.11 1.19
N VAL A 447 -10.91 -4.77 0.46
CA VAL A 447 -9.85 -5.58 1.08
C VAL A 447 -8.83 -4.69 1.76
N PHE A 448 -8.36 -3.63 1.07
CA PHE A 448 -7.40 -2.69 1.64
C PHE A 448 -7.97 -1.87 2.80
N GLU A 449 -9.24 -1.47 2.73
CA GLU A 449 -9.93 -0.81 3.83
C GLU A 449 -9.90 -1.69 5.09
N GLU A 450 -10.24 -2.97 4.97
CA GLU A 450 -10.21 -3.91 6.11
C GLU A 450 -8.79 -4.20 6.61
N LEU A 451 -7.81 -4.39 5.70
CA LEU A 451 -6.42 -4.70 6.06
C LEU A 451 -5.69 -3.54 6.74
N PHE A 452 -6.03 -2.30 6.39
CA PHE A 452 -5.41 -1.10 6.95
C PHE A 452 -6.22 -0.50 8.10
N ASP A 453 -7.42 -1.00 8.41
CA ASP A 453 -8.19 -0.53 9.56
C ASP A 453 -7.59 -1.07 10.87
N SER A 454 -7.60 -0.22 11.88
CA SER A 454 -7.30 -0.59 13.27
C SER A 454 -8.36 -1.51 13.87
N HIS A 455 -9.54 -1.60 13.24
CA HIS A 455 -10.62 -2.50 13.61
C HIS A 455 -10.74 -3.62 12.58
N GLY A 456 -10.69 -4.88 13.03
CA GLY A 456 -10.80 -6.03 12.15
C GLY A 456 -9.50 -6.83 12.09
N SER A 457 -9.27 -7.53 10.99
CA SER A 457 -8.12 -8.40 10.81
C SER A 457 -7.02 -7.75 9.98
N GLU A 458 -5.83 -7.68 10.57
CA GLU A 458 -4.64 -7.06 9.99
C GLU A 458 -3.45 -8.03 9.98
N PHE A 459 -2.35 -7.62 9.34
CA PHE A 459 -1.14 -8.43 9.31
C PHE A 459 -0.36 -8.36 10.62
N TYR A 460 0.01 -9.53 11.14
CA TYR A 460 0.92 -9.66 12.27
C TYR A 460 2.10 -10.56 11.95
N LEU A 461 3.26 -10.18 12.48
CA LEU A 461 4.45 -11.03 12.55
C LEU A 461 4.56 -11.61 13.95
N LYS A 462 4.08 -12.85 14.12
CA LYS A 462 4.03 -13.54 15.42
C LYS A 462 5.16 -14.57 15.51
N PRO A 463 5.84 -14.71 16.67
CA PRO A 463 6.91 -15.71 16.84
C PRO A 463 6.43 -17.11 16.48
N VAL A 464 7.27 -17.88 15.77
CA VAL A 464 6.93 -19.24 15.33
C VAL A 464 6.59 -20.18 16.49
N SER A 465 7.20 -19.93 17.65
CA SER A 465 6.97 -20.68 18.89
C SER A 465 5.52 -20.62 19.41
N LEU A 466 4.70 -19.69 18.94
CA LEU A 466 3.27 -19.63 19.25
C LEU A 466 2.45 -20.70 18.52
N TYR A 467 2.97 -21.25 17.41
CA TYR A 467 2.25 -22.15 16.53
C TYR A 467 2.82 -23.57 16.56
N ILE A 468 4.14 -23.68 16.57
CA ILE A 468 4.84 -24.96 16.51
C ILE A 468 5.94 -25.03 17.56
N ASN A 469 6.17 -26.24 18.06
CA ASN A 469 7.32 -26.55 18.90
C ASN A 469 8.59 -26.59 18.02
N HIS A 470 9.67 -25.99 18.48
CA HIS A 470 10.92 -25.77 17.75
C HIS A 470 11.62 -27.10 17.36
N LEU A 471 12.55 -27.02 16.39
CA LEU A 471 13.52 -28.06 15.97
C LEU A 471 13.01 -29.20 15.06
N HIS A 472 11.81 -29.09 14.48
CA HIS A 472 11.28 -30.09 13.56
C HIS A 472 10.97 -29.51 12.18
N ASN A 473 11.14 -30.34 11.16
CA ASN A 473 10.72 -30.01 9.80
C ASN A 473 9.21 -30.20 9.75
N VAL A 474 8.48 -29.11 9.54
CA VAL A 474 7.02 -29.13 9.43
C VAL A 474 6.61 -28.58 8.07
N ASN A 475 5.49 -29.05 7.54
CA ASN A 475 4.88 -28.43 6.37
C ASN A 475 4.02 -27.21 6.75
N PHE A 476 3.72 -26.35 5.79
CA PHE A 476 2.92 -25.16 6.05
C PHE A 476 1.45 -25.49 6.36
N TYR A 477 0.91 -26.62 5.89
CA TYR A 477 -0.41 -27.11 6.35
C TYR A 477 -0.50 -27.22 7.88
N THR A 478 0.58 -27.67 8.53
CA THR A 478 0.66 -27.77 10.00
C THR A 478 0.62 -26.38 10.65
N VAL A 479 1.31 -25.39 10.07
CA VAL A 479 1.28 -24.00 10.54
C VAL A 479 -0.11 -23.38 10.37
N MET A 480 -0.76 -23.62 9.23
CA MET A 480 -2.12 -23.16 8.97
C MET A 480 -3.13 -23.78 9.94
N GLU A 481 -2.98 -25.05 10.30
CA GLU A 481 -3.84 -25.69 11.30
C GLU A 481 -3.63 -25.03 12.67
N ALA A 482 -2.38 -24.82 13.08
CA ALA A 482 -2.05 -24.12 14.32
C ALA A 482 -2.69 -22.72 14.40
N ALA A 483 -2.57 -21.93 13.33
CA ALA A 483 -3.17 -20.60 13.23
C ALA A 483 -4.71 -20.67 13.28
N SER A 484 -5.32 -21.64 12.58
CA SER A 484 -6.77 -21.81 12.57
C SER A 484 -7.37 -22.06 13.97
N LEU A 485 -6.63 -22.78 14.83
CA LEU A 485 -7.02 -23.02 16.23
C LEU A 485 -7.07 -21.72 17.06
N ARG A 486 -6.40 -20.67 16.59
CA ARG A 486 -6.33 -19.35 17.21
C ARG A 486 -7.24 -18.31 16.55
N GLN A 487 -8.06 -18.71 15.56
CA GLN A 487 -8.83 -17.80 14.68
C GLN A 487 -7.93 -16.84 13.88
N GLU A 488 -6.81 -17.37 13.39
CA GLU A 488 -5.84 -16.64 12.58
C GLU A 488 -5.67 -17.37 11.23
N VAL A 489 -5.39 -16.61 10.17
CA VAL A 489 -5.04 -17.18 8.86
C VAL A 489 -3.55 -16.99 8.62
N ALA A 490 -2.78 -18.07 8.61
CA ALA A 490 -1.37 -18.02 8.24
C ALA A 490 -1.22 -17.88 6.73
N ILE A 491 -0.48 -16.85 6.29
CA ILE A 491 -0.28 -16.53 4.87
C ILE A 491 1.17 -16.66 4.42
N GLY A 492 2.10 -16.77 5.36
CA GLY A 492 3.51 -16.89 5.05
C GLY A 492 4.37 -16.90 6.29
N TYR A 493 5.67 -16.70 6.09
CA TYR A 493 6.65 -16.62 7.18
C TYR A 493 7.79 -15.66 6.83
N ARG A 494 8.48 -15.21 7.87
CA ARG A 494 9.71 -14.43 7.74
C ARG A 494 10.85 -15.15 8.44
N ARG A 495 11.89 -15.49 7.69
CA ARG A 495 13.13 -16.06 8.24
C ARG A 495 14.05 -14.95 8.75
N ASN A 496 14.71 -15.21 9.87
CA ASN A 496 15.76 -14.32 10.36
C ASN A 496 17.04 -14.54 9.55
N CYS A 497 17.28 -13.73 8.51
CA CYS A 497 18.51 -13.78 7.74
C CYS A 497 19.54 -12.84 8.40
N ASP A 498 20.63 -13.39 8.96
CA ASP A 498 21.76 -12.60 9.44
C ASP A 498 22.38 -11.80 8.27
N GLY A 499 22.00 -10.52 8.15
CA GLY A 499 22.77 -9.39 7.65
C GLY A 499 23.48 -9.42 6.28
N GLY A 500 23.42 -10.50 5.49
CA GLY A 500 24.28 -10.67 4.31
C GLY A 500 23.56 -10.82 2.96
N ASP A 501 22.28 -11.22 2.96
CA ASP A 501 21.57 -11.61 1.73
C ASP A 501 20.33 -10.72 1.48
N SER A 502 20.53 -9.40 1.57
CA SER A 502 19.54 -8.35 1.32
C SER A 502 18.91 -8.38 -0.08
N LYS A 503 19.39 -9.25 -0.98
CA LYS A 503 18.82 -9.46 -2.32
C LYS A 503 17.59 -10.38 -2.35
N LYS A 504 17.20 -11.04 -1.25
CA LYS A 504 16.03 -11.95 -1.18
C LYS A 504 14.90 -11.45 -0.26
N GLY A 505 14.50 -10.18 -0.39
CA GLY A 505 13.25 -9.66 0.19
C GLY A 505 13.14 -9.79 1.72
N ASN A 506 14.25 -9.54 2.45
CA ASN A 506 14.32 -9.57 3.92
C ASN A 506 13.81 -10.88 4.57
N GLY A 507 13.88 -12.00 3.85
CA GLY A 507 13.48 -13.31 4.35
C GLY A 507 11.97 -13.55 4.41
N VAL A 508 11.14 -12.64 3.87
CA VAL A 508 9.68 -12.80 3.80
C VAL A 508 9.31 -13.72 2.64
N VAL A 509 8.47 -14.72 2.93
CA VAL A 509 7.85 -15.61 1.94
C VAL A 509 6.34 -15.57 2.17
N LEU A 510 5.58 -15.19 1.14
CA LEU A 510 4.12 -15.20 1.13
C LEU A 510 3.65 -16.37 0.27
N ASN A 511 2.50 -16.93 0.61
CA ASN A 511 1.87 -18.05 -0.10
C ASN A 511 2.84 -19.23 -0.41
N PRO A 512 3.58 -19.76 0.59
CA PRO A 512 4.49 -20.87 0.33
C PRO A 512 3.75 -22.13 -0.12
N PRO A 513 4.38 -23.00 -0.93
CA PRO A 513 3.84 -24.33 -1.23
C PRO A 513 3.60 -25.11 0.05
N LYS A 514 2.35 -25.53 0.28
CA LYS A 514 1.94 -25.97 1.63
C LYS A 514 2.52 -27.31 2.07
N SER A 515 2.86 -28.17 1.14
CA SER A 515 3.46 -29.48 1.37
C SER A 515 4.98 -29.42 1.57
N GLU A 516 5.62 -28.31 1.20
CA GLU A 516 7.07 -28.15 1.37
C GLU A 516 7.46 -28.16 2.86
N LEU A 517 8.47 -28.95 3.19
CA LEU A 517 8.98 -29.05 4.55
C LEU A 517 9.90 -27.87 4.88
N ILE A 518 9.61 -27.21 5.99
CA ILE A 518 10.32 -26.03 6.46
C ILE A 518 10.87 -26.30 7.86
N THR A 519 12.15 -25.99 8.04
CA THR A 519 12.78 -25.94 9.36
C THR A 519 12.80 -24.49 9.84
N PHE A 520 12.08 -24.20 10.92
CA PHE A 520 12.04 -22.84 11.49
C PHE A 520 13.08 -22.67 12.61
N ALA A 521 13.78 -21.53 12.58
CA ALA A 521 14.60 -21.07 13.69
C ALA A 521 13.74 -20.41 14.80
N GLN A 522 14.29 -20.21 15.99
CA GLN A 522 13.54 -19.65 17.12
C GLN A 522 13.13 -18.19 16.88
N GLU A 523 13.92 -17.46 16.11
CA GLU A 523 13.73 -16.04 15.77
C GLU A 523 12.80 -15.84 14.56
N ASP A 524 12.44 -16.92 13.86
CA ASP A 524 11.52 -16.86 12.73
C ASP A 524 10.11 -16.48 13.19
N LYS A 525 9.38 -15.84 12.29
CA LYS A 525 8.02 -15.36 12.56
C LYS A 525 7.06 -15.89 11.50
N ILE A 526 5.84 -16.21 11.91
CA ILE A 526 4.73 -16.51 11.01
C ILE A 526 3.98 -15.22 10.71
N ILE A 527 3.66 -15.03 9.44
CA ILE A 527 2.83 -13.93 8.96
C ILE A 527 1.39 -14.42 9.00
N VAL A 528 0.56 -13.76 9.79
CA VAL A 528 -0.85 -14.11 9.95
C VAL A 528 -1.75 -12.91 9.76
N LEU A 529 -2.97 -13.16 9.28
CA LEU A 529 -4.10 -12.27 9.48
C LEU A 529 -4.77 -12.63 10.81
N ALA A 530 -4.93 -11.64 11.67
CA ALA A 530 -5.54 -11.82 12.98
C ALA A 530 -6.25 -10.54 13.42
N GLU A 531 -7.28 -10.68 14.25
CA GLU A 531 -7.83 -9.52 14.98
C GLU A 531 -6.89 -9.14 16.14
N ASN A 532 -6.81 -7.84 16.45
CA ASN A 532 -5.99 -7.35 17.54
C ASN A 532 -6.40 -8.01 18.87
N SER A 533 -5.58 -8.96 19.32
CA SER A 533 -5.80 -9.72 20.55
C SER A 533 -5.36 -8.89 21.74
N SER A 534 -6.19 -7.91 22.11
CA SER A 534 -6.08 -7.19 23.39
C SER A 534 -6.42 -8.07 24.59
#